data_AF-A0A1V4UHH8-F1
#
_entry.id   AF-A0A1V4UHH8-F1
#
_cell.length_a   1.000
_cell.length_b   1.000
_cell.length_c   1.000
_cell.angle_alpha   90.00
_cell.angle_beta   90.00
_cell.angle_gamma   90.00
#
_symmetry.space_group_name_H-M   'P 1'
#
loop_
_entity.id
_entity.type
_entity.pdbx_description
1 polymer ?
#
loop_
_entity_poly.entity_id
_entity_poly.type
_entity_poly.pdbx_seq_one_letter_code
_entity_poly.pdbx_strand_id
1 'polypeptide(L)'
;MKNSFFFILIAVLLVSTPVMAALPDGNRMDELGQRAAFTAMSELRFGKGDWNVLVLTNAGRAVVDEQTTERAISGITRVTGLQNGDGTLYQVYRAEWKPLWFYFYDKKTGKGVYLEPDASFYTMSNSDLGATPFYESFAKKVVVTGDIESMLANQDVANETLKVLGGNAGSLIPMSNCWAHGAPYDLMSAAMLHDHLCPGVTAGYLIAKYVEEKMPITDGTSYTVIASPHWCKDDAFPVLWDITPGKGGPILIDLSKSDEEALKEKYHTSPAGVIVRWDSKQKIGQGIAVGFQWDNCTPWTGPQWAYNHGTAVEMMGDLDSPEKYVSAMKEFEVDQTMLADLKNPANNPYEVIGML
;
A
#
# COMPACT_ATOMS: atom_id res chain seq x y z
N MET A 1 -5.70 49.22 65.80
CA MET A 1 -6.63 50.18 65.15
C MET A 1 -6.84 49.73 63.70
N LYS A 2 -8.10 49.45 63.33
CA LYS A 2 -8.77 49.56 62.00
C LYS A 2 -7.96 49.23 60.73
N ASN A 3 -8.34 48.15 59.99
CA ASN A 3 -9.18 48.14 58.76
C ASN A 3 -8.55 48.91 57.58
N SER A 4 -8.52 48.51 56.31
CA SER A 4 -9.02 47.38 55.48
C SER A 4 -8.48 47.63 54.04
N PHE A 5 -8.88 46.78 53.07
CA PHE A 5 -8.75 46.87 51.59
C PHE A 5 -7.54 46.11 51.01
N PHE A 6 -7.65 44.86 50.55
CA PHE A 6 -8.37 44.30 49.37
C PHE A 6 -7.88 44.93 48.05
N PHE A 7 -7.17 44.16 47.21
CA PHE A 7 -7.46 43.90 45.78
C PHE A 7 -6.31 43.15 45.04
N ILE A 8 -6.66 41.97 44.52
CA ILE A 8 -6.36 41.39 43.19
C ILE A 8 -4.91 41.04 42.77
N LEU A 9 -4.67 39.72 42.83
CA LEU A 9 -4.07 38.80 41.85
C LEU A 9 -3.66 39.35 40.46
N ILE A 10 -2.38 39.26 40.09
CA ILE A 10 -1.94 38.97 38.70
C ILE A 10 -0.82 37.93 38.77
N ALA A 11 -1.20 36.65 38.66
CA ALA A 11 -0.27 35.60 38.28
C ALA A 11 -0.10 35.67 36.76
N VAL A 12 1.12 35.96 36.31
CA VAL A 12 1.51 35.87 34.90
C VAL A 12 1.54 34.39 34.53
N LEU A 13 0.38 33.84 34.16
CA LEU A 13 0.31 32.62 33.38
C LEU A 13 0.67 33.01 31.94
N LEU A 14 1.90 32.68 31.55
CA LEU A 14 2.30 32.52 30.16
C LEU A 14 1.38 31.48 29.53
N VAL A 15 0.23 31.93 29.02
CA VAL A 15 -0.53 31.18 28.04
C VAL A 15 0.31 31.24 26.78
N SER A 16 1.16 30.23 26.59
CA SER A 16 1.62 29.84 25.27
C SER A 16 0.38 29.39 24.50
N THR A 17 -0.38 30.36 23.98
CA THR A 17 -1.27 30.07 22.88
C THR A 17 -0.37 29.55 21.78
N PRO A 18 -0.53 28.31 21.27
CA PRO A 18 0.00 28.04 19.96
C PRO A 18 -0.58 29.13 19.07
N VAL A 19 0.30 29.92 18.45
CA VAL A 19 -0.09 30.75 17.31
C VAL A 19 -0.84 29.77 16.42
N MET A 20 -2.15 29.95 16.28
CA MET A 20 -2.87 29.26 15.24
C MET A 20 -2.21 29.75 13.96
N ALA A 21 -1.28 28.94 13.44
CA ALA A 21 -0.83 29.02 12.08
C ALA A 21 -2.11 29.18 11.25
N ALA A 22 -2.17 30.25 10.45
CA ALA A 22 -3.29 30.48 9.56
C ALA A 22 -3.58 29.15 8.86
N LEU A 23 -4.82 28.66 8.98
CA LEU A 23 -5.24 27.44 8.29
C LEU A 23 -4.74 27.56 6.84
N PRO A 24 -3.91 26.63 6.37
CA PRO A 24 -3.35 26.73 5.04
C PRO A 24 -4.49 26.81 4.02
N ASP A 25 -4.31 27.66 3.02
CA ASP A 25 -5.30 27.91 1.99
C ASP A 25 -5.62 26.58 1.28
N GLY A 26 -6.70 25.90 1.68
CA GLY A 26 -7.12 24.63 1.08
C GLY A 26 -7.40 24.73 -0.43
N ASN A 27 -7.38 25.94 -1.00
CA ASN A 27 -7.34 26.17 -2.44
C ASN A 27 -5.95 25.94 -3.04
N ARG A 28 -4.84 26.21 -2.33
CA ARG A 28 -3.48 26.07 -2.84
C ARG A 28 -3.15 24.63 -3.21
N MET A 29 -3.46 23.68 -2.32
CA MET A 29 -3.26 22.26 -2.59
C MET A 29 -4.23 21.73 -3.66
N ASP A 30 -5.50 22.17 -3.65
CA ASP A 30 -6.44 21.86 -4.74
C ASP A 30 -5.90 22.36 -6.09
N GLU A 31 -5.40 23.60 -6.16
CA GLU A 31 -4.80 24.16 -7.36
C GLU A 31 -3.53 23.40 -7.80
N LEU A 32 -2.67 22.97 -6.87
CA LEU A 32 -1.51 22.12 -7.18
C LEU A 32 -1.95 20.83 -7.87
N GLY A 33 -2.99 20.20 -7.35
CA GLY A 33 -3.61 19.01 -7.95
C GLY A 33 -4.14 19.26 -9.36
N GLN A 34 -4.83 20.40 -9.57
CA GLN A 34 -5.30 20.79 -10.89
C GLN A 34 -4.15 20.99 -11.88
N ARG A 35 -3.06 21.64 -11.44
CA ARG A 35 -1.86 21.88 -12.26
C ARG A 35 -1.13 20.59 -12.61
N ALA A 36 -1.07 19.63 -11.67
CA ALA A 36 -0.51 18.31 -11.93
C ALA A 36 -1.33 17.57 -12.99
N ALA A 37 -2.65 17.61 -12.86
CA ALA A 37 -3.59 17.02 -13.81
C ALA A 37 -3.45 17.62 -15.22
N PHE A 38 -3.49 18.96 -15.36
CA PHE A 38 -3.34 19.60 -16.68
C PHE A 38 -1.98 19.31 -17.31
N THR A 39 -0.91 19.31 -16.51
CA THR A 39 0.43 18.96 -16.99
C THR A 39 0.45 17.53 -17.54
N ALA A 40 -0.07 16.57 -16.77
CA ALA A 40 -0.13 15.17 -17.20
C ALA A 40 -1.02 14.97 -18.43
N MET A 41 -2.19 15.60 -18.48
CA MET A 41 -3.10 15.54 -19.64
C MET A 41 -2.43 16.06 -20.92
N SER A 42 -1.63 17.12 -20.82
CA SER A 42 -0.88 17.66 -21.96
C SER A 42 0.23 16.71 -22.42
N GLU A 43 1.03 16.19 -21.49
CA GLU A 43 2.19 15.34 -21.80
C GLU A 43 1.78 13.94 -22.31
N LEU A 44 0.77 13.33 -21.68
CA LEU A 44 0.25 12.00 -22.05
C LEU A 44 -0.88 12.07 -23.09
N ARG A 45 -1.40 13.26 -23.40
CA ARG A 45 -2.45 13.50 -24.41
C ARG A 45 -3.76 12.76 -24.13
N PHE A 46 -4.20 12.72 -22.86
CA PHE A 46 -5.48 12.11 -22.48
C PHE A 46 -6.55 13.16 -22.11
N GLY A 47 -7.81 12.76 -22.20
CA GLY A 47 -8.98 13.58 -21.87
C GLY A 47 -9.57 13.25 -20.50
N LYS A 48 -10.45 14.13 -20.01
CA LYS A 48 -11.19 13.89 -18.76
C LYS A 48 -11.98 12.57 -18.84
N GLY A 49 -11.84 11.73 -17.81
CA GLY A 49 -12.50 10.44 -17.70
C GLY A 49 -11.84 9.32 -18.51
N ASP A 50 -10.55 9.42 -18.87
CA ASP A 50 -9.86 8.34 -19.56
C ASP A 50 -9.45 7.22 -18.59
N TRP A 51 -10.22 6.14 -18.58
CA TRP A 51 -10.02 4.93 -17.76
C TRP A 51 -8.74 4.14 -18.08
N ASN A 52 -7.96 4.58 -19.07
CA ASN A 52 -6.64 4.01 -19.38
C ASN A 52 -5.51 4.69 -18.60
N VAL A 53 -5.82 5.76 -17.86
CA VAL A 53 -4.85 6.48 -17.05
C VAL A 53 -5.03 6.17 -15.58
N LEU A 54 -3.93 5.76 -14.96
CA LEU A 54 -3.78 5.60 -13.52
C LEU A 54 -3.12 6.82 -12.92
N VAL A 55 -3.61 7.27 -11.76
CA VAL A 55 -2.94 8.23 -10.90
C VAL A 55 -2.45 7.53 -9.64
N LEU A 56 -1.15 7.63 -9.38
CA LEU A 56 -0.55 7.31 -8.08
C LEU A 56 -0.04 8.60 -7.46
N THR A 57 -0.23 8.78 -6.15
CA THR A 57 0.32 9.93 -5.42
C THR A 57 0.44 9.61 -3.93
N ASN A 58 1.36 10.25 -3.21
CA ASN A 58 1.35 10.27 -1.75
C ASN A 58 0.61 11.49 -1.17
N ALA A 59 -0.16 12.22 -1.98
CA ALA A 59 -1.03 13.30 -1.50
C ALA A 59 -2.03 12.77 -0.44
N GLY A 60 -2.32 13.61 0.55
CA GLY A 60 -3.06 13.23 1.76
C GLY A 60 -2.24 12.44 2.79
N ARG A 61 -0.99 12.11 2.48
CA ARG A 61 -0.01 11.56 3.43
C ARG A 61 1.13 12.54 3.67
N ALA A 62 1.73 13.05 2.60
CA ALA A 62 2.77 14.07 2.70
C ALA A 62 2.21 15.33 3.38
N VAL A 63 3.01 15.89 4.29
CA VAL A 63 2.77 17.20 4.89
C VAL A 63 3.89 18.12 4.40
N VAL A 64 3.53 19.24 3.78
CA VAL A 64 4.49 20.18 3.20
C VAL A 64 4.22 21.55 3.78
N ASP A 65 5.24 22.18 4.37
CA ASP A 65 5.12 23.49 5.02
C ASP A 65 3.98 23.53 6.07
N GLU A 66 3.89 22.46 6.89
CA GLU A 66 2.82 22.23 7.87
C GLU A 66 1.40 22.07 7.27
N GLN A 67 1.29 21.98 5.94
CA GLN A 67 0.03 21.83 5.22
C GLN A 67 -0.22 20.38 4.82
N THR A 68 -1.45 19.92 5.07
CA THR A 68 -1.92 18.63 4.59
C THR A 68 -2.22 18.70 3.08
N THR A 69 -2.06 17.59 2.37
CA THR A 69 -2.01 17.57 0.89
C THR A 69 -3.22 16.89 0.23
N GLU A 70 -4.21 16.43 0.99
CA GLU A 70 -5.39 15.70 0.49
C GLU A 70 -6.22 16.52 -0.51
N ARG A 71 -6.19 17.85 -0.39
CA ARG A 71 -6.88 18.74 -1.34
C ARG A 71 -6.30 18.65 -2.76
N ALA A 72 -5.03 18.26 -2.93
CA ALA A 72 -4.47 17.98 -4.26
C ALA A 72 -5.19 16.85 -4.98
N ILE A 73 -5.70 15.85 -4.25
CA ILE A 73 -6.51 14.78 -4.85
C ILE A 73 -7.81 15.34 -5.40
N SER A 74 -8.47 16.25 -4.66
CA SER A 74 -9.69 16.92 -5.13
C SER A 74 -9.44 17.70 -6.42
N GLY A 75 -8.30 18.40 -6.51
CA GLY A 75 -7.87 19.11 -7.71
C GLY A 75 -7.66 18.19 -8.90
N ILE A 76 -6.94 17.08 -8.70
CA ILE A 76 -6.70 16.06 -9.73
C ILE A 76 -8.04 15.52 -10.24
N THR A 77 -8.89 15.01 -9.35
CA THR A 77 -10.19 14.42 -9.72
C THR A 77 -11.10 15.41 -10.43
N ARG A 78 -11.12 16.69 -10.01
CA ARG A 78 -11.93 17.72 -10.66
C ARG A 78 -11.55 17.91 -12.14
N VAL A 79 -10.25 17.92 -12.44
CA VAL A 79 -9.71 18.15 -13.78
C VAL A 79 -9.73 16.89 -14.63
N THR A 80 -9.15 15.79 -14.13
CA THR A 80 -9.01 14.54 -14.90
C THR A 80 -10.26 13.68 -14.88
N GLY A 81 -11.16 13.85 -13.90
CA GLY A 81 -12.25 12.91 -13.65
C GLY A 81 -11.80 11.55 -13.07
N LEU A 82 -10.51 11.34 -12.85
CA LEU A 82 -9.97 10.10 -12.29
C LEU A 82 -10.10 10.13 -10.77
N GLN A 83 -10.51 9.00 -10.19
CA GLN A 83 -10.86 8.90 -8.79
C GLN A 83 -10.71 7.47 -8.27
N ASN A 84 -10.60 7.37 -6.95
CA ASN A 84 -10.40 6.10 -6.28
C ASN A 84 -11.58 5.12 -6.48
N GLY A 85 -12.83 5.59 -6.40
CA GLY A 85 -14.01 4.75 -6.61
C GLY A 85 -14.12 4.12 -8.00
N ASP A 86 -13.38 4.65 -8.97
CA ASP A 86 -13.30 4.14 -10.35
C ASP A 86 -12.04 3.29 -10.57
N GLY A 87 -11.25 3.07 -9.51
CA GLY A 87 -9.99 2.34 -9.57
C GLY A 87 -8.91 3.02 -10.42
N THR A 88 -8.98 4.34 -10.62
CA THR A 88 -8.04 5.11 -11.47
C THR A 88 -7.18 6.10 -10.68
N LEU A 89 -7.38 6.23 -9.37
CA LEU A 89 -6.55 7.05 -8.49
C LEU A 89 -6.30 6.32 -7.16
N TYR A 90 -5.04 6.15 -6.80
CA TYR A 90 -4.66 5.53 -5.52
C TYR A 90 -3.65 6.39 -4.77
N GLN A 91 -3.89 6.52 -3.46
CA GLN A 91 -3.00 7.21 -2.54
C GLN A 91 -2.01 6.20 -1.95
N VAL A 92 -0.75 6.26 -2.37
CA VAL A 92 0.30 5.37 -1.89
C VAL A 92 0.80 5.84 -0.53
N TYR A 93 0.82 4.94 0.46
CA TYR A 93 1.16 5.30 1.84
C TYR A 93 2.65 5.60 1.94
N ARG A 94 2.95 6.82 2.40
CA ARG A 94 4.28 7.25 2.77
C ARG A 94 4.24 7.94 4.12
N ALA A 95 5.39 7.96 4.77
CA ALA A 95 5.58 8.83 5.91
C ALA A 95 5.37 10.30 5.52
N GLU A 96 4.77 11.08 6.43
CA GLU A 96 4.35 12.46 6.18
C GLU A 96 5.50 13.40 5.81
N TRP A 97 6.72 13.12 6.29
CA TRP A 97 7.92 13.91 6.02
C TRP A 97 8.57 13.59 4.66
N LYS A 98 8.00 12.70 3.86
CA LYS A 98 8.50 12.41 2.50
C LYS A 98 7.99 13.46 1.52
N PRO A 99 8.78 13.83 0.50
CA PRO A 99 8.35 14.79 -0.52
C PRO A 99 7.03 14.39 -1.18
N LEU A 100 6.16 15.37 -1.43
CA LEU A 100 4.94 15.19 -2.22
C LEU A 100 5.31 14.88 -3.68
N TRP A 101 4.62 13.92 -4.29
CA TRP A 101 4.78 13.58 -5.70
C TRP A 101 3.45 13.15 -6.34
N PHE A 102 3.39 13.28 -7.67
CA PHE A 102 2.29 12.80 -8.49
C PHE A 102 2.83 11.96 -9.64
N TYR A 103 2.17 10.86 -9.95
CA TYR A 103 2.51 10.00 -11.08
C TYR A 103 1.23 9.66 -11.85
N PHE A 104 1.25 9.91 -13.15
CA PHE A 104 0.18 9.56 -14.08
C PHE A 104 0.74 8.54 -15.06
N TYR A 105 0.05 7.43 -15.29
CA TYR A 105 0.49 6.37 -16.19
C TYR A 105 -0.61 6.00 -17.17
N ASP A 106 -0.31 6.03 -18.46
CA ASP A 106 -1.22 5.61 -19.52
C ASP A 106 -0.87 4.20 -20.00
N LYS A 107 -1.74 3.23 -19.72
CA LYS A 107 -1.52 1.83 -20.09
C LYS A 107 -1.56 1.58 -21.60
N LYS A 108 -2.12 2.48 -22.41
CA LYS A 108 -2.12 2.33 -23.87
C LYS A 108 -0.75 2.61 -24.48
N THR A 109 -0.06 3.61 -23.95
CA THR A 109 1.24 4.06 -24.48
C THR A 109 2.41 3.52 -23.68
N GLY A 110 2.16 3.00 -22.46
CA GLY A 110 3.19 2.57 -21.53
C GLY A 110 4.00 3.72 -20.94
N LYS A 111 3.53 4.98 -21.12
CA LYS A 111 4.22 6.19 -20.67
C LYS A 111 3.68 6.66 -19.33
N GLY A 112 4.56 7.23 -18.52
CA GLY A 112 4.19 7.90 -17.29
C GLY A 112 4.75 9.31 -17.18
N VAL A 113 4.02 10.19 -16.51
CA VAL A 113 4.45 11.54 -16.13
C VAL A 113 4.66 11.55 -14.63
N TYR A 114 5.87 11.84 -14.19
CA TYR A 114 6.23 12.00 -12.79
C TYR A 114 6.51 13.46 -12.46
N LEU A 115 5.91 13.93 -11.37
CA LEU A 115 5.91 15.32 -10.94
C LEU A 115 6.31 15.43 -9.47
N GLU A 116 7.26 16.31 -9.16
CA GLU A 116 7.54 16.79 -7.79
C GLU A 116 7.32 18.30 -7.76
N PRO A 117 6.46 18.84 -6.89
CA PRO A 117 6.19 20.26 -6.81
C PRO A 117 7.44 21.07 -6.48
N ASP A 118 7.53 22.28 -7.02
CA ASP A 118 8.57 23.22 -6.62
C ASP A 118 8.27 23.80 -5.22
N ALA A 119 9.29 23.94 -4.37
CA ALA A 119 9.11 24.47 -3.02
C ALA A 119 8.57 25.91 -3.01
N SER A 120 8.87 26.71 -4.04
CA SER A 120 8.34 28.06 -4.21
C SER A 120 6.83 28.07 -4.40
N PHE A 121 6.22 26.98 -4.91
CA PHE A 121 4.78 26.88 -5.12
C PHE A 121 3.97 27.13 -3.83
N TYR A 122 4.52 26.67 -2.70
CA TYR A 122 3.87 26.75 -1.40
C TYR A 122 3.90 28.16 -0.80
N THR A 123 4.87 28.98 -1.21
CA THR A 123 5.15 30.28 -0.57
C THR A 123 4.90 31.48 -1.49
N MET A 124 4.78 31.29 -2.81
CA MET A 124 4.50 32.36 -3.77
C MET A 124 3.10 32.97 -3.57
N SER A 125 2.97 34.27 -3.84
CA SER A 125 1.68 34.96 -3.70
C SER A 125 0.62 34.40 -4.67
N ASN A 126 -0.67 34.57 -4.36
CA ASN A 126 -1.75 34.16 -5.27
C ASN A 126 -1.65 34.85 -6.64
N SER A 127 -1.14 36.09 -6.68
CA SER A 127 -0.93 36.84 -7.93
C SER A 127 0.19 36.24 -8.76
N ASP A 128 1.32 35.90 -8.13
CA ASP A 128 2.45 35.29 -8.82
C ASP A 128 2.06 33.90 -9.34
N LEU A 129 1.38 33.11 -8.50
CA LEU A 129 0.88 31.80 -8.87
C LEU A 129 -0.06 31.87 -10.07
N GLY A 130 -0.99 32.83 -10.10
CA GLY A 130 -1.90 33.04 -11.22
C GLY A 130 -1.19 33.38 -12.53
N ALA A 131 0.02 33.92 -12.47
CA ALA A 131 0.87 34.20 -13.63
C ALA A 131 1.81 33.04 -14.00
N THR A 132 2.10 32.12 -13.07
CA THR A 132 2.97 30.95 -13.30
C THR A 132 2.30 29.94 -14.23
N PRO A 133 2.90 29.59 -15.39
CA PRO A 133 2.43 28.49 -16.22
C PRO A 133 2.32 27.19 -15.43
N PHE A 134 1.33 26.35 -15.72
CA PHE A 134 1.06 25.15 -14.92
C PHE A 134 2.27 24.20 -14.81
N TYR A 135 3.05 24.06 -15.88
CA TYR A 135 4.23 23.19 -15.89
C TYR A 135 5.41 23.74 -15.07
N GLU A 136 5.44 25.03 -14.76
CA GLU A 136 6.49 25.67 -13.92
C GLU A 136 6.20 25.55 -12.43
N SER A 137 5.10 24.87 -12.07
CA SER A 137 4.74 24.58 -10.67
C SER A 137 5.53 23.39 -10.08
N PHE A 138 6.40 22.76 -10.86
CA PHE A 138 7.09 21.53 -10.52
C PHE A 138 8.61 21.68 -10.67
N ALA A 139 9.36 21.40 -9.60
CA ALA A 139 10.82 21.29 -9.64
C ALA A 139 11.27 20.10 -10.49
N LYS A 140 10.42 19.08 -10.62
CA LYS A 140 10.65 17.92 -11.47
C LYS A 140 9.41 17.62 -12.28
N LYS A 141 9.58 17.61 -13.61
CA LYS A 141 8.58 17.17 -14.57
C LYS A 141 9.27 16.28 -15.60
N VAL A 142 8.93 15.00 -15.61
CA VAL A 142 9.60 14.01 -16.46
C VAL A 142 8.60 13.03 -17.04
N VAL A 143 8.76 12.75 -18.33
CA VAL A 143 8.04 11.66 -19.02
C VAL A 143 8.96 10.46 -19.07
N VAL A 144 8.47 9.30 -18.65
CA VAL A 144 9.22 8.03 -18.61
C VAL A 144 8.46 6.93 -19.35
N THR A 145 9.16 5.86 -19.72
CA THR A 145 8.52 4.60 -20.12
C THR A 145 8.34 3.75 -18.87
N GLY A 146 7.11 3.65 -18.37
CA GLY A 146 6.79 2.88 -17.17
C GLY A 146 6.34 1.44 -17.43
N ASP A 147 6.09 1.09 -18.70
CA ASP A 147 5.73 -0.26 -19.11
C ASP A 147 6.89 -1.24 -18.94
N ILE A 148 6.66 -2.32 -18.19
CA ILE A 148 7.69 -3.27 -17.79
C ILE A 148 8.25 -4.03 -18.99
N GLU A 149 7.41 -4.40 -19.97
CA GLU A 149 7.85 -5.11 -21.17
C GLU A 149 8.82 -4.26 -22.00
N SER A 150 8.47 -2.98 -22.20
CA SER A 150 9.32 -2.01 -22.89
C SER A 150 10.64 -1.76 -22.16
N MET A 151 10.63 -1.69 -20.82
CA MET A 151 11.84 -1.55 -20.01
C MET A 151 12.73 -2.81 -20.08
N LEU A 152 12.14 -4.01 -20.10
CA LEU A 152 12.87 -5.26 -20.25
C LEU A 152 13.49 -5.41 -21.65
N ALA A 153 12.80 -4.90 -22.68
CA ALA A 153 13.29 -4.92 -24.05
C ALA A 153 14.44 -3.93 -24.30
N ASN A 154 14.58 -2.88 -23.48
CA ASN A 154 15.61 -1.86 -23.64
C ASN A 154 16.19 -1.39 -22.29
N GLN A 155 17.40 -1.84 -22.01
CA GLN A 155 18.09 -1.56 -20.74
C GLN A 155 18.42 -0.07 -20.53
N ASP A 156 18.65 0.70 -21.60
CA ASP A 156 18.90 2.14 -21.47
C ASP A 156 17.64 2.87 -21.02
N VAL A 157 16.49 2.49 -21.58
CA VAL A 157 15.17 2.99 -21.16
C VAL A 157 14.87 2.62 -19.71
N ALA A 158 15.18 1.39 -19.31
CA ALA A 158 15.03 0.96 -17.92
C ALA A 158 15.93 1.79 -16.98
N ASN A 159 17.22 1.91 -17.30
CA ASN A 159 18.18 2.66 -16.49
C ASN A 159 17.78 4.13 -16.34
N GLU A 160 17.34 4.77 -17.43
CA GLU A 160 16.85 6.14 -17.40
C GLU A 160 15.61 6.27 -16.50
N THR A 161 14.62 5.41 -16.70
CA THR A 161 13.37 5.43 -15.92
C THR A 161 13.63 5.22 -14.43
N LEU A 162 14.42 4.20 -14.07
CA LEU A 162 14.78 3.89 -12.69
C LEU A 162 15.56 5.03 -12.03
N LYS A 163 16.51 5.64 -12.76
CA LYS A 163 17.28 6.79 -12.27
C LYS A 163 16.38 7.99 -12.04
N VAL A 164 15.49 8.29 -12.97
CA VAL A 164 14.61 9.46 -12.90
C VAL A 164 13.57 9.31 -11.80
N LEU A 165 12.94 8.14 -11.65
CA LEU A 165 11.98 7.90 -10.57
C LEU A 165 12.66 7.71 -9.20
N GLY A 166 13.94 7.35 -9.19
CA GLY A 166 14.73 7.19 -7.97
C GLY A 166 14.09 6.19 -7.00
N GLY A 167 14.02 6.57 -5.72
CA GLY A 167 13.44 5.73 -4.67
C GLY A 167 11.96 5.39 -4.86
N ASN A 168 11.22 6.13 -5.71
CA ASN A 168 9.82 5.85 -5.99
C ASN A 168 9.63 4.79 -7.10
N ALA A 169 10.67 4.43 -7.85
CA ALA A 169 10.57 3.49 -8.96
C ALA A 169 9.97 2.14 -8.53
N GLY A 170 10.42 1.61 -7.39
CA GLY A 170 9.96 0.33 -6.84
C GLY A 170 8.50 0.31 -6.40
N SER A 171 7.84 1.46 -6.35
CA SER A 171 6.42 1.61 -5.99
C SER A 171 5.58 1.89 -7.23
N LEU A 172 6.04 2.85 -8.05
CA LEU A 172 5.31 3.32 -9.23
C LEU A 172 5.22 2.25 -10.32
N ILE A 173 6.35 1.64 -10.68
CA ILE A 173 6.41 0.67 -11.77
C ILE A 173 5.57 -0.59 -11.48
N PRO A 174 5.72 -1.28 -10.33
CA PRO A 174 4.97 -2.51 -10.15
C PRO A 174 3.47 -2.26 -9.97
N MET A 175 3.08 -1.20 -9.25
CA MET A 175 1.67 -0.86 -9.09
C MET A 175 1.01 -0.49 -10.43
N SER A 176 1.69 0.31 -11.27
CA SER A 176 1.12 0.71 -12.57
C SER A 176 0.97 -0.46 -13.53
N ASN A 177 1.95 -1.37 -13.57
CA ASN A 177 1.88 -2.53 -14.45
C ASN A 177 0.85 -3.54 -13.95
N CYS A 178 0.82 -3.89 -12.65
CA CYS A 178 -0.22 -4.79 -12.14
C CYS A 178 -1.63 -4.22 -12.35
N TRP A 179 -1.82 -2.90 -12.14
CA TRP A 179 -3.08 -2.23 -12.45
C TRP A 179 -3.44 -2.33 -13.94
N ALA A 180 -2.46 -2.12 -14.84
CA ALA A 180 -2.67 -2.27 -16.28
C ALA A 180 -3.08 -3.71 -16.68
N HIS A 181 -2.58 -4.70 -15.93
CA HIS A 181 -2.92 -6.12 -16.06
C HIS A 181 -4.16 -6.55 -15.26
N GLY A 182 -4.94 -5.60 -14.72
CA GLY A 182 -6.24 -5.88 -14.14
C GLY A 182 -6.25 -6.22 -12.65
N ALA A 183 -5.21 -5.80 -11.90
CA ALA A 183 -5.22 -5.92 -10.45
C ALA A 183 -6.54 -5.37 -9.85
N PRO A 184 -7.27 -6.16 -9.05
CA PRO A 184 -8.54 -5.74 -8.49
C PRO A 184 -8.37 -4.64 -7.44
N TYR A 185 -9.45 -3.91 -7.17
CA TYR A 185 -9.43 -2.74 -6.31
C TYR A 185 -8.94 -3.05 -4.88
N ASP A 186 -9.32 -4.20 -4.32
CA ASP A 186 -8.93 -4.64 -2.99
C ASP A 186 -7.44 -5.03 -2.93
N LEU A 187 -6.88 -5.66 -3.98
CA LEU A 187 -5.44 -5.85 -4.12
C LEU A 187 -4.68 -4.52 -4.24
N MET A 188 -5.18 -3.59 -5.06
CA MET A 188 -4.58 -2.26 -5.18
C MET A 188 -4.63 -1.50 -3.85
N SER A 189 -5.68 -1.71 -3.05
CA SER A 189 -5.81 -1.15 -1.70
C SER A 189 -4.78 -1.75 -0.72
N ALA A 190 -4.48 -3.04 -0.83
CA ALA A 190 -3.39 -3.66 -0.07
C ALA A 190 -2.03 -3.07 -0.48
N ALA A 191 -1.79 -2.88 -1.78
CA ALA A 191 -0.58 -2.24 -2.30
C ALA A 191 -0.44 -0.77 -1.84
N MET A 192 -1.56 -0.02 -1.72
CA MET A 192 -1.53 1.34 -1.16
C MET A 192 -0.95 1.36 0.24
N LEU A 193 -1.38 0.43 1.12
CA LEU A 193 -0.85 0.29 2.47
C LEU A 193 0.62 -0.14 2.44
N HIS A 194 0.93 -1.17 1.64
CA HIS A 194 2.25 -1.79 1.61
C HIS A 194 3.34 -0.95 0.94
N ASP A 195 3.00 0.18 0.29
CA ASP A 195 3.88 1.05 -0.51
C ASP A 195 3.95 0.65 -2.00
N HIS A 196 3.95 -0.65 -2.28
CA HIS A 196 4.22 -1.19 -3.61
C HIS A 196 3.50 -2.52 -3.79
N LEU A 197 3.48 -3.04 -5.02
CA LEU A 197 2.87 -4.34 -5.33
C LEU A 197 3.95 -5.35 -5.73
N CYS A 198 4.38 -6.18 -4.78
CA CYS A 198 5.37 -7.22 -4.99
C CYS A 198 4.73 -8.62 -4.99
N PRO A 199 5.46 -9.69 -5.36
CA PRO A 199 4.94 -11.05 -5.35
C PRO A 199 4.44 -11.48 -3.97
N GLY A 200 5.00 -10.91 -2.90
CA GLY A 200 4.54 -11.22 -1.55
C GLY A 200 3.21 -10.59 -1.16
N VAL A 201 2.92 -9.36 -1.59
CA VAL A 201 1.57 -8.79 -1.41
C VAL A 201 0.55 -9.58 -2.23
N THR A 202 0.90 -9.91 -3.47
CA THR A 202 0.05 -10.77 -4.32
C THR A 202 -0.17 -12.15 -3.68
N ALA A 203 0.87 -12.75 -3.10
CA ALA A 203 0.74 -13.99 -2.34
C ALA A 203 -0.24 -13.87 -1.16
N GLY A 204 -0.19 -12.76 -0.41
CA GLY A 204 -1.15 -12.49 0.66
C GLY A 204 -2.59 -12.44 0.16
N TYR A 205 -2.83 -11.81 -0.99
CA TYR A 205 -4.13 -11.79 -1.64
C TYR A 205 -4.61 -13.18 -2.07
N LEU A 206 -3.74 -13.97 -2.73
CA LEU A 206 -4.06 -15.35 -3.13
C LEU A 206 -4.35 -16.24 -1.91
N ILE A 207 -3.57 -16.11 -0.84
CA ILE A 207 -3.80 -16.81 0.43
C ILE A 207 -5.17 -16.42 0.99
N ALA A 208 -5.51 -15.13 0.96
CA ALA A 208 -6.80 -14.67 1.45
C ALA A 208 -7.95 -15.29 0.67
N LYS A 209 -7.92 -15.28 -0.67
CA LYS A 209 -8.96 -15.89 -1.50
C LYS A 209 -9.07 -17.40 -1.31
N TYR A 210 -7.95 -18.10 -1.21
CA TYR A 210 -7.93 -19.53 -0.89
C TYR A 210 -8.60 -19.85 0.45
N VAL A 211 -8.30 -19.06 1.49
CA VAL A 211 -8.86 -19.25 2.83
C VAL A 211 -10.34 -18.88 2.89
N GLU A 212 -10.76 -17.82 2.19
CA GLU A 212 -12.17 -17.43 2.05
C GLU A 212 -13.00 -18.55 1.43
N GLU A 213 -12.45 -19.26 0.44
CA GLU A 213 -13.11 -20.43 -0.16
C GLU A 213 -13.17 -21.63 0.78
N LYS A 214 -12.05 -21.96 1.46
CA LYS A 214 -11.93 -23.16 2.30
C LYS A 214 -12.64 -23.04 3.66
N MET A 215 -12.56 -21.86 4.26
CA MET A 215 -13.10 -21.57 5.59
C MET A 215 -13.92 -20.28 5.55
N PRO A 216 -15.05 -20.24 4.82
CA PRO A 216 -15.82 -19.01 4.63
C PRO A 216 -16.29 -18.42 5.97
N ILE A 217 -16.25 -17.10 6.10
CA ILE A 217 -16.82 -16.42 7.27
C ILE A 217 -18.34 -16.60 7.28
N THR A 218 -18.86 -17.00 8.44
CA THR A 218 -20.29 -17.02 8.77
C THR A 218 -20.58 -16.07 9.94
N ASP A 219 -21.87 -15.83 10.21
CA ASP A 219 -22.31 -14.95 11.29
C ASP A 219 -21.67 -15.31 12.64
N GLY A 220 -20.89 -14.38 13.20
CA GLY A 220 -20.22 -14.53 14.49
C GLY A 220 -18.82 -15.14 14.44
N THR A 221 -18.30 -15.41 13.23
CA THR A 221 -16.92 -15.86 13.02
C THR A 221 -16.02 -14.75 12.49
N SER A 222 -14.72 -14.89 12.74
CA SER A 222 -13.67 -13.97 12.25
C SER A 222 -12.37 -14.73 12.01
N TYR A 223 -11.50 -14.23 11.12
CA TYR A 223 -10.15 -14.76 10.99
C TYR A 223 -9.21 -14.23 12.07
N THR A 224 -8.32 -15.10 12.56
CA THR A 224 -7.11 -14.77 13.32
C THR A 224 -5.91 -15.25 12.51
N VAL A 225 -4.93 -14.38 12.28
CA VAL A 225 -3.73 -14.69 11.49
C VAL A 225 -2.52 -14.76 12.40
N ILE A 226 -1.79 -15.87 12.30
CA ILE A 226 -0.50 -16.08 12.94
C ILE A 226 0.53 -16.08 11.82
N ALA A 227 1.23 -14.96 11.70
CA ALA A 227 2.22 -14.72 10.66
C ALA A 227 3.55 -15.34 11.06
N SER A 228 3.76 -16.59 10.63
CA SER A 228 4.98 -17.35 10.88
C SER A 228 5.31 -18.23 9.66
N PRO A 229 6.32 -17.90 8.83
CA PRO A 229 7.12 -16.69 8.87
C PRO A 229 6.28 -15.45 8.52
N HIS A 230 6.76 -14.28 8.93
CA HIS A 230 6.17 -12.99 8.59
C HIS A 230 6.90 -12.37 7.39
N TRP A 231 6.15 -11.81 6.44
CA TRP A 231 6.68 -11.11 5.25
C TRP A 231 5.55 -10.34 4.54
N CYS A 232 5.79 -9.81 3.33
CA CYS A 232 4.89 -8.86 2.65
C CYS A 232 3.41 -9.31 2.54
N LYS A 233 3.14 -10.63 2.55
CA LYS A 233 1.77 -11.17 2.56
C LYS A 233 0.92 -10.62 3.70
N ASP A 234 1.53 -10.32 4.83
CA ASP A 234 0.83 -10.02 6.08
C ASP A 234 0.19 -8.63 6.07
N ASP A 235 0.62 -7.74 5.15
CA ASP A 235 0.00 -6.43 4.94
C ASP A 235 -1.29 -6.50 4.10
N ALA A 236 -1.53 -7.62 3.39
CA ALA A 236 -2.79 -7.81 2.68
C ALA A 236 -3.96 -8.04 3.65
N PHE A 237 -3.76 -8.83 4.71
CA PHE A 237 -4.85 -9.25 5.59
C PHE A 237 -5.51 -8.10 6.39
N PRO A 238 -4.78 -7.10 6.93
CA PRO A 238 -5.40 -5.93 7.56
C PRO A 238 -6.35 -5.17 6.64
N VAL A 239 -6.05 -5.15 5.32
CA VAL A 239 -6.91 -4.49 4.33
C VAL A 239 -8.09 -5.36 3.94
N LEU A 240 -7.86 -6.66 3.69
CA LEU A 240 -8.90 -7.57 3.20
C LEU A 240 -9.88 -8.02 4.29
N TRP A 241 -9.40 -8.20 5.53
CA TRP A 241 -10.18 -8.81 6.62
C TRP A 241 -10.39 -7.89 7.83
N ASP A 242 -9.99 -6.62 7.75
CA ASP A 242 -10.07 -5.64 8.84
C ASP A 242 -9.34 -6.08 10.14
N ILE A 243 -8.25 -6.84 9.98
CA ILE A 243 -7.46 -7.36 11.10
C ILE A 243 -6.18 -6.54 11.32
N THR A 244 -6.30 -5.28 11.73
CA THR A 244 -5.10 -4.48 12.07
C THR A 244 -4.50 -4.91 13.41
N PRO A 245 -3.21 -4.67 13.71
CA PRO A 245 -2.63 -5.00 15.02
C PRO A 245 -3.44 -4.45 16.21
N GLY A 246 -4.03 -3.25 16.08
CA GLY A 246 -4.92 -2.67 17.10
C GLY A 246 -6.30 -3.33 17.22
N LYS A 247 -6.72 -4.12 16.22
CA LYS A 247 -7.94 -4.93 16.20
C LYS A 247 -7.68 -6.42 16.47
N GLY A 248 -6.49 -6.76 16.97
CA GLY A 248 -6.07 -8.15 17.22
C GLY A 248 -5.45 -8.86 16.02
N GLY A 249 -4.98 -8.06 15.05
CA GLY A 249 -4.43 -8.45 13.75
C GLY A 249 -3.13 -9.24 13.76
N PRO A 250 -2.52 -9.49 12.57
CA PRO A 250 -1.54 -10.54 12.39
C PRO A 250 -0.52 -10.60 13.52
N ILE A 251 -0.49 -11.74 14.18
CA ILE A 251 0.41 -11.99 15.29
C ILE A 251 1.69 -12.51 14.69
N LEU A 252 2.73 -11.67 14.74
CA LEU A 252 4.02 -11.98 14.14
C LEU A 252 4.80 -12.89 15.11
N ILE A 253 5.12 -14.10 14.66
CA ILE A 253 5.95 -15.05 15.39
C ILE A 253 7.05 -15.53 14.45
N ASP A 254 8.30 -15.27 14.81
CA ASP A 254 9.45 -15.67 14.02
C ASP A 254 9.50 -17.20 13.89
N LEU A 255 9.75 -17.67 12.67
CA LEU A 255 10.04 -19.05 12.38
C LEU A 255 11.54 -19.20 12.19
N SER A 256 12.16 -20.16 12.89
CA SER A 256 13.58 -20.41 12.68
C SER A 256 13.82 -20.96 11.27
N LYS A 257 15.00 -20.68 10.69
CA LYS A 257 15.33 -21.20 9.35
C LYS A 257 15.32 -22.73 9.30
N SER A 258 15.76 -23.40 10.37
CA SER A 258 15.73 -24.86 10.45
C SER A 258 14.32 -25.40 10.46
N ASP A 259 13.39 -24.74 11.15
CA ASP A 259 11.98 -25.14 11.18
C ASP A 259 11.31 -24.87 9.83
N GLU A 260 11.61 -23.74 9.21
CA GLU A 260 11.13 -23.41 7.86
C GLU A 260 11.58 -24.46 6.84
N GLU A 261 12.86 -24.86 6.87
CA GLU A 261 13.42 -25.90 6.02
C GLU A 261 12.77 -27.27 6.30
N ALA A 262 12.61 -27.64 7.57
CA ALA A 262 11.99 -28.91 7.96
C ALA A 262 10.52 -28.98 7.52
N LEU A 263 9.76 -27.89 7.66
CA LEU A 263 8.39 -27.78 7.16
C LEU A 263 8.38 -27.87 5.62
N LYS A 264 9.28 -27.16 4.93
CA LYS A 264 9.35 -27.19 3.47
C LYS A 264 9.68 -28.59 2.94
N GLU A 265 10.61 -29.31 3.58
CA GLU A 265 10.95 -30.68 3.21
C GLU A 265 9.75 -31.62 3.43
N LYS A 266 9.06 -31.49 4.57
CA LYS A 266 7.94 -32.37 4.95
C LYS A 266 6.68 -32.16 4.12
N TYR A 267 6.36 -30.91 3.77
CA TYR A 267 5.10 -30.56 3.10
C TYR A 267 5.28 -30.15 1.63
N HIS A 268 6.51 -30.13 1.11
CA HIS A 268 6.84 -29.76 -0.27
C HIS A 268 6.26 -28.40 -0.68
N THR A 269 6.27 -27.45 0.24
CA THR A 269 5.79 -26.07 0.05
C THR A 269 6.40 -25.15 1.10
N SER A 270 6.59 -23.86 0.81
CA SER A 270 7.11 -22.92 1.81
C SER A 270 6.02 -22.56 2.83
N PRO A 271 6.25 -22.68 4.14
CA PRO A 271 5.23 -22.29 5.14
C PRO A 271 4.87 -20.80 4.99
N ALA A 272 3.59 -20.49 5.10
CA ALA A 272 3.04 -19.15 4.88
C ALA A 272 2.15 -18.66 6.05
N GLY A 273 2.20 -19.34 7.19
CA GLY A 273 1.48 -18.97 8.40
C GLY A 273 0.34 -19.90 8.75
N VAL A 274 -0.32 -19.58 9.86
CA VAL A 274 -1.48 -20.31 10.38
C VAL A 274 -2.64 -19.34 10.45
N ILE A 275 -3.80 -19.75 9.93
CA ILE A 275 -5.01 -18.93 9.91
C ILE A 275 -6.13 -19.71 10.59
N VAL A 276 -6.83 -19.06 11.52
CA VAL A 276 -7.94 -19.66 12.28
C VAL A 276 -9.21 -18.89 11.99
N ARG A 277 -10.26 -19.56 11.50
CA ARG A 277 -11.63 -19.06 11.55
C ARG A 277 -12.20 -19.39 12.93
N TRP A 278 -12.43 -18.36 13.74
CA TRP A 278 -12.83 -18.50 15.13
C TRP A 278 -14.29 -18.11 15.36
N ASP A 279 -15.08 -18.96 16.00
CA ASP A 279 -16.41 -18.63 16.53
C ASP A 279 -16.28 -18.18 17.99
N SER A 280 -16.47 -16.88 18.20
CA SER A 280 -16.32 -16.27 19.51
C SER A 280 -17.43 -16.63 20.51
N LYS A 281 -18.59 -17.11 20.04
CA LYS A 281 -19.73 -17.51 20.88
C LYS A 281 -19.57 -18.95 21.33
N GLN A 282 -19.23 -19.84 20.40
CA GLN A 282 -19.06 -21.26 20.67
C GLN A 282 -17.70 -21.60 21.28
N LYS A 283 -16.72 -20.70 21.18
CA LYS A 283 -15.34 -20.91 21.66
C LYS A 283 -14.64 -22.10 20.97
N ILE A 284 -14.92 -22.25 19.68
CA ILE A 284 -14.31 -23.23 18.80
C ILE A 284 -13.92 -22.55 17.48
N GLY A 285 -13.03 -23.16 16.73
CA GLY A 285 -12.63 -22.68 15.42
C GLY A 285 -12.05 -23.77 14.54
N GLN A 286 -11.86 -23.43 13.27
CA GLN A 286 -11.17 -24.26 12.29
C GLN A 286 -9.88 -23.54 11.91
N GLY A 287 -8.77 -24.26 11.95
CA GLY A 287 -7.44 -23.77 11.62
C GLY A 287 -6.90 -24.41 10.35
N ILE A 288 -6.09 -23.63 9.63
CA ILE A 288 -5.30 -24.09 8.49
C ILE A 288 -3.87 -23.57 8.62
N ALA A 289 -2.89 -24.45 8.50
CA ALA A 289 -1.52 -24.09 8.20
C ALA A 289 -1.39 -24.00 6.67
N VAL A 290 -1.07 -22.82 6.17
CA VAL A 290 -0.98 -22.54 4.73
C VAL A 290 0.46 -22.63 4.25
N GLY A 291 0.64 -23.21 3.07
CA GLY A 291 1.90 -23.22 2.33
C GLY A 291 1.78 -22.43 1.01
N PHE A 292 2.89 -21.85 0.57
CA PHE A 292 3.00 -21.13 -0.69
C PHE A 292 4.01 -21.79 -1.64
N GLN A 293 3.56 -22.06 -2.87
CA GLN A 293 4.28 -22.76 -3.92
C GLN A 293 5.01 -21.79 -4.84
N TRP A 294 6.14 -21.27 -4.36
CA TRP A 294 7.01 -20.39 -5.15
C TRP A 294 7.53 -21.03 -6.44
N ASP A 295 7.72 -22.34 -6.44
CA ASP A 295 8.21 -23.09 -7.60
C ASP A 295 7.19 -23.12 -8.76
N ASN A 296 5.93 -22.74 -8.50
CA ASN A 296 4.90 -22.59 -9.52
C ASN A 296 4.91 -21.20 -10.18
N CYS A 297 5.69 -20.24 -9.66
CA CYS A 297 6.00 -19.01 -10.40
C CYS A 297 6.97 -19.34 -11.54
N THR A 298 6.82 -18.65 -12.67
CA THR A 298 7.73 -18.81 -13.79
C THR A 298 9.16 -18.43 -13.35
N PRO A 299 10.17 -19.31 -13.52
CA PRO A 299 11.54 -18.99 -13.13
C PRO A 299 12.03 -17.69 -13.79
N TRP A 300 12.42 -16.72 -12.98
CA TRP A 300 12.83 -15.42 -13.48
C TRP A 300 14.19 -15.48 -14.18
N THR A 301 14.20 -15.17 -15.48
CA THR A 301 15.43 -15.10 -16.30
C THR A 301 15.84 -13.67 -16.65
N GLY A 302 15.08 -12.67 -16.20
CA GLY A 302 15.34 -11.25 -16.46
C GLY A 302 16.37 -10.62 -15.52
N PRO A 303 16.59 -9.30 -15.61
CA PRO A 303 17.48 -8.59 -14.72
C PRO A 303 16.93 -8.53 -13.29
N GLN A 304 17.83 -8.53 -12.29
CA GLN A 304 17.46 -8.60 -10.86
C GLN A 304 16.53 -7.47 -10.41
N TRP A 305 16.69 -6.26 -10.95
CA TRP A 305 15.86 -5.11 -10.59
C TRP A 305 14.38 -5.32 -10.92
N ALA A 306 14.09 -6.13 -11.94
CA ALA A 306 12.73 -6.38 -12.43
C ALA A 306 12.09 -7.63 -11.80
N TYR A 307 12.81 -8.42 -11.00
CA TYR A 307 12.31 -9.66 -10.41
C TYR A 307 10.95 -9.48 -9.72
N ASN A 308 10.86 -8.55 -8.76
CA ASN A 308 9.62 -8.28 -8.03
C ASN A 308 8.50 -7.77 -8.96
N HIS A 309 8.85 -7.00 -9.97
CA HIS A 309 7.90 -6.35 -10.88
C HIS A 309 7.26 -7.36 -11.83
N GLY A 310 8.10 -8.11 -12.55
CA GLY A 310 7.63 -9.07 -13.55
C GLY A 310 6.94 -10.27 -12.91
N THR A 311 7.43 -10.76 -11.76
CA THR A 311 6.78 -11.86 -11.04
C THR A 311 5.40 -11.44 -10.50
N ALA A 312 5.26 -10.21 -9.97
CA ALA A 312 3.95 -9.72 -9.52
C ALA A 312 2.96 -9.59 -10.68
N VAL A 313 3.41 -9.11 -11.85
CA VAL A 313 2.61 -9.02 -13.07
C VAL A 313 2.21 -10.40 -13.59
N GLU A 314 3.11 -11.38 -13.59
CA GLU A 314 2.80 -12.77 -13.97
C GLU A 314 1.65 -13.32 -13.13
N MET A 315 1.77 -13.19 -11.80
CA MET A 315 0.76 -13.68 -10.86
C MET A 315 -0.62 -13.01 -11.03
N MET A 316 -0.71 -11.85 -11.70
CA MET A 316 -2.01 -11.23 -12.02
C MET A 316 -2.86 -12.11 -12.94
N GLY A 317 -2.23 -12.92 -13.80
CA GLY A 317 -2.91 -13.83 -14.70
C GLY A 317 -3.62 -15.00 -14.01
N ASP A 318 -3.34 -15.22 -12.72
CA ASP A 318 -3.78 -16.39 -11.97
C ASP A 318 -4.56 -16.02 -10.69
N LEU A 319 -5.03 -14.78 -10.56
CA LEU A 319 -5.76 -14.32 -9.36
C LEU A 319 -7.04 -15.13 -9.07
N ASP A 320 -7.65 -15.70 -10.11
CA ASP A 320 -8.84 -16.55 -10.01
C ASP A 320 -8.51 -18.04 -9.77
N SER A 321 -7.22 -18.39 -9.57
CA SER A 321 -6.77 -19.77 -9.33
C SER A 321 -5.75 -19.83 -8.19
N PRO A 322 -6.12 -19.39 -6.97
CA PRO A 322 -5.18 -19.31 -5.84
C PRO A 322 -4.58 -20.67 -5.45
N GLU A 323 -5.27 -21.79 -5.70
CA GLU A 323 -4.78 -23.16 -5.50
C GLU A 323 -3.55 -23.52 -6.34
N LYS A 324 -3.25 -22.75 -7.40
CA LYS A 324 -1.98 -22.84 -8.13
C LYS A 324 -0.80 -22.51 -7.21
N TYR A 325 -0.98 -21.57 -6.28
CA TYR A 325 0.10 -21.09 -5.41
C TYR A 325 -0.08 -21.46 -3.94
N VAL A 326 -1.30 -21.70 -3.49
CA VAL A 326 -1.61 -21.87 -2.07
C VAL A 326 -2.04 -23.31 -1.81
N SER A 327 -1.52 -23.89 -0.73
CA SER A 327 -1.86 -25.25 -0.31
C SER A 327 -2.17 -25.32 1.19
N ALA A 328 -3.01 -26.27 1.58
CA ALA A 328 -3.21 -26.63 2.98
C ALA A 328 -2.10 -27.61 3.40
N MET A 329 -1.18 -27.18 4.26
CA MET A 329 -0.20 -28.08 4.86
C MET A 329 -0.86 -28.95 5.95
N LYS A 330 -1.80 -28.37 6.69
CA LYS A 330 -2.60 -29.05 7.71
C LYS A 330 -3.90 -28.30 7.98
N GLU A 331 -5.01 -29.03 8.12
CA GLU A 331 -6.27 -28.52 8.67
C GLU A 331 -6.50 -29.13 10.07
N PHE A 332 -7.11 -28.38 10.98
CA PHE A 332 -7.28 -28.80 12.37
C PHE A 332 -8.43 -28.06 13.07
N GLU A 333 -8.99 -28.67 14.11
CA GLU A 333 -9.94 -28.02 15.02
C GLU A 333 -9.19 -27.22 16.07
N VAL A 334 -9.76 -26.10 16.49
CA VAL A 334 -9.15 -25.16 17.44
C VAL A 334 -10.10 -24.94 18.61
N ASP A 335 -9.63 -25.18 19.83
CA ASP A 335 -10.30 -24.77 21.05
C ASP A 335 -9.70 -23.48 21.62
N GLN A 336 -10.25 -22.99 22.73
CA GLN A 336 -9.81 -21.74 23.35
C GLN A 336 -8.36 -21.81 23.87
N THR A 337 -7.92 -22.98 24.33
CA THR A 337 -6.56 -23.18 24.85
C THR A 337 -5.56 -23.15 23.71
N MET A 338 -5.81 -23.92 22.66
CA MET A 338 -4.97 -23.96 21.46
C MET A 338 -4.90 -22.58 20.80
N LEU A 339 -6.01 -21.85 20.70
CA LEU A 339 -5.98 -20.49 20.17
C LEU A 339 -5.10 -19.57 21.02
N ALA A 340 -5.16 -19.68 22.35
CA ALA A 340 -4.28 -18.89 23.23
C ALA A 340 -2.80 -19.24 23.01
N ASP A 341 -2.49 -20.52 22.86
CA ASP A 341 -1.13 -21.01 22.62
C ASP A 341 -0.59 -20.60 21.25
N LEU A 342 -1.42 -20.64 20.20
CA LEU A 342 -1.09 -20.16 18.86
C LEU A 342 -0.77 -18.66 18.82
N LYS A 343 -1.42 -17.88 19.69
CA LYS A 343 -1.24 -16.43 19.79
C LYS A 343 -0.06 -16.03 20.69
N ASN A 344 0.53 -16.97 21.41
CA ASN A 344 1.60 -16.70 22.35
C ASN A 344 2.95 -16.63 21.60
N PRO A 345 3.64 -15.48 21.59
CA PRO A 345 4.91 -15.34 20.88
C PRO A 345 6.05 -16.19 21.45
N ALA A 346 5.87 -16.80 22.63
CA ALA A 346 6.83 -17.76 23.19
C ALA A 346 6.71 -19.17 22.58
N ASN A 347 5.63 -19.46 21.86
CA ASN A 347 5.37 -20.77 21.27
C ASN A 347 5.66 -20.75 19.78
N ASN A 348 6.24 -21.84 19.25
CA ASN A 348 6.24 -22.08 17.81
C ASN A 348 4.84 -22.54 17.39
N PRO A 349 4.10 -21.80 16.54
CA PRO A 349 2.73 -22.16 16.19
C PRO A 349 2.64 -23.51 15.47
N TYR A 350 3.68 -23.94 14.78
CA TYR A 350 3.73 -25.24 14.11
C TYR A 350 3.96 -26.41 15.08
N GLU A 351 4.65 -26.19 16.21
CA GLU A 351 4.74 -27.20 17.29
C GLU A 351 3.41 -27.35 18.02
N VAL A 352 2.73 -26.22 18.30
CA VAL A 352 1.40 -26.21 18.95
C VAL A 352 0.40 -27.08 18.18
N ILE A 353 0.45 -27.04 16.85
CA ILE A 353 -0.41 -27.84 15.99
C ILE A 353 0.22 -29.18 15.59
N GLY A 354 1.35 -29.57 16.17
CA GLY A 354 2.00 -30.88 15.96
C GLY A 354 2.47 -31.12 14.51
N MET A 355 3.05 -30.11 13.88
CA MET A 355 3.65 -30.20 12.54
C MET A 355 5.17 -30.33 12.57
N LEU A 356 5.80 -29.83 13.64
CA LEU A 356 7.22 -29.98 13.95
C LEU A 356 7.43 -31.00 15.08
#